data_AF-A0A6V8KBK2-F1
#
_entry.id   AF-A0A6V8KBK2-F1
#
_cell.length_a   1.000
_cell.length_b   1.000
_cell.length_c   1.000
_cell.angle_alpha   90.00
_cell.angle_beta   90.00
_cell.angle_gamma   90.00
#
_symmetry.space_group_name_H-M   'P 1'
#
loop_
_entity.id
_entity.type
_entity.pdbx_description
1 polymer ?
#
loop_
_entity_poly.entity_id
_entity_poly.type
_entity_poly.pdbx_seq_one_letter_code
_entity_poly.pdbx_strand_id
1 'polypeptide(L)'
;MNQHLLIETIRRVMHARGCTGTALAAAVGVHENTVYAWFRGTSSPRLDILLNVLRFLDLRMELLPVDGGRRSATPKPILTADVEPATPLQNGAPTA
;
A
#
# COMPACT_ATOMS: atom_id res chain seq x y z
N MET A 1 2.55 -4.70 6.08
CA MET A 1 2.04 -3.31 6.14
C MET A 1 1.78 -2.97 7.61
N ASN A 2 2.14 -1.75 8.02
CA ASN A 2 2.36 -1.29 9.40
C ASN A 2 1.10 -1.19 10.29
N GLN A 3 0.31 -2.27 10.43
CA GLN A 3 -0.90 -2.27 11.29
C GLN A 3 -0.57 -2.03 12.77
N HIS A 4 0.60 -2.49 13.22
CA HIS A 4 1.09 -2.27 14.57
C HIS A 4 1.30 -0.78 14.89
N LEU A 5 1.73 0.02 13.90
CA LEU A 5 1.99 1.45 14.10
C LEU A 5 0.69 2.25 14.29
N LEU A 6 -0.35 1.93 13.54
CA LEU A 6 -1.67 2.57 13.67
C LEU A 6 -2.24 2.33 15.06
N ILE A 7 -2.28 1.07 15.50
CA ILE A 7 -2.84 0.69 16.79
C ILE A 7 -2.03 1.28 17.95
N GLU A 8 -0.69 1.29 17.85
CA GLU A 8 0.16 1.94 18.84
C GLU A 8 -0.07 3.46 18.89
N THR A 9 -0.30 4.11 17.74
CA THR A 9 -0.66 5.53 17.69
C THR A 9 -1.98 5.79 18.40
N ILE A 10 -3.00 4.97 18.13
CA ILE A 10 -4.29 5.04 18.82
C ILE A 10 -4.09 4.91 20.33
N ARG A 11 -3.30 3.91 20.77
CA ARG A 11 -3.01 3.68 22.18
C ARG A 11 -2.35 4.90 22.84
N ARG A 12 -1.37 5.51 22.17
CA ARG A 12 -0.71 6.73 22.67
C ARG A 12 -1.67 7.91 22.80
N VAL A 13 -2.51 8.14 21.80
CA VAL A 13 -3.52 9.21 21.84
C VAL A 13 -4.51 8.98 22.98
N MET A 14 -4.95 7.73 23.19
CA MET A 14 -5.82 7.39 24.32
C MET A 14 -5.17 7.71 25.66
N HIS A 15 -3.92 7.28 25.87
CA HIS A 15 -3.19 7.58 27.10
C HIS A 15 -3.02 9.08 27.33
N ALA A 16 -2.68 9.84 26.28
CA ALA A 16 -2.55 11.30 26.36
C ALA A 16 -3.86 12.00 26.73
N ARG A 17 -5.01 11.39 26.41
CA ARG A 17 -6.36 11.92 26.69
C ARG A 17 -7.01 11.32 27.93
N GLY A 18 -6.31 10.45 28.67
CA GLY A 18 -6.88 9.76 29.84
C GLY A 18 -8.00 8.78 29.50
N CYS A 19 -8.11 8.32 28.25
CA CYS A 19 -9.10 7.34 27.85
C CYS A 19 -8.61 5.92 28.15
N THR A 20 -9.49 5.08 28.71
CA THR A 20 -9.21 3.67 28.97
C THR A 20 -9.64 2.79 27.81
N GLY A 21 -9.08 1.58 27.71
CA GLY A 21 -9.53 0.56 26.76
C GLY A 21 -11.02 0.20 26.93
N THR A 22 -11.51 0.23 28.17
CA THR A 22 -12.92 -0.02 28.50
C THR A 22 -13.84 1.10 27.99
N ALA A 23 -13.43 2.37 28.17
CA ALA A 23 -14.14 3.52 27.65
C ALA A 23 -14.19 3.51 26.11
N LEU A 24 -13.08 3.14 25.47
CA LEU A 24 -13.06 2.94 24.03
C LEU A 24 -14.05 1.83 23.63
N ALA A 25 -13.95 0.64 24.23
CA ALA A 25 -14.81 -0.49 23.91
C ALA A 25 -16.30 -0.13 23.98
N ALA A 26 -16.71 0.56 25.05
CA ALA A 26 -18.06 1.06 25.23
C ALA A 26 -18.45 2.08 24.13
N ALA A 27 -17.56 3.00 23.78
CA ALA A 27 -17.82 4.01 22.75
C ALA A 27 -17.95 3.42 21.33
N VAL A 28 -17.20 2.36 21.01
CA VAL A 28 -17.27 1.71 19.68
C VAL A 28 -18.27 0.55 19.61
N GLY A 29 -18.86 0.15 20.73
CA GLY A 29 -19.82 -0.96 20.79
C GLY A 29 -19.18 -2.34 20.60
N VAL A 30 -17.97 -2.55 21.14
CA VAL A 30 -17.26 -3.83 21.08
C VAL A 30 -16.93 -4.36 22.48
N HIS A 31 -16.66 -5.65 22.58
CA HIS A 31 -16.19 -6.25 23.83
C HIS A 31 -14.77 -5.77 24.18
N GLU A 32 -14.47 -5.56 25.47
CA GLU A 32 -13.14 -5.08 25.92
C GLU A 32 -12.00 -5.99 25.47
N ASN A 33 -12.23 -7.31 25.50
CA ASN A 33 -11.27 -8.30 25.02
C ASN A 33 -10.92 -8.11 23.53
N THR A 34 -11.84 -7.58 22.72
CA THR A 34 -11.59 -7.25 21.31
C THR A 34 -10.59 -6.10 21.21
N VAL A 35 -10.77 -5.04 22.01
CA VAL A 35 -9.83 -3.91 22.10
C VAL A 35 -8.45 -4.37 22.60
N TYR A 36 -8.45 -5.27 23.58
CA TYR A 36 -7.21 -5.86 24.11
C TYR A 36 -6.44 -6.66 23.05
N ALA A 37 -7.16 -7.45 22.25
CA ALA A 37 -6.58 -8.21 21.14
C ALA A 37 -5.99 -7.29 20.06
N TRP A 38 -6.62 -6.14 19.78
CA TRP A 38 -6.04 -5.13 18.90
C TRP A 38 -4.71 -4.62 19.43
N PHE A 39 -4.65 -4.20 20.71
CA PHE A 39 -3.44 -3.66 21.31
C PHE A 39 -2.31 -4.69 21.49
N ARG A 40 -2.63 -5.98 21.53
CA ARG A 40 -1.63 -7.06 21.49
C ARG A 40 -1.22 -7.45 20.07
N GLY A 41 -1.85 -6.90 19.05
CA GLY A 41 -1.61 -7.25 17.65
C GLY A 41 -2.09 -8.65 17.26
N THR A 42 -2.94 -9.29 18.07
CA THR A 42 -3.49 -10.63 17.78
C THR A 42 -4.73 -10.56 16.88
N SER A 43 -5.34 -9.38 16.75
CA SER A 43 -6.41 -9.12 15.80
C SER A 43 -6.34 -7.68 15.30
N SER A 44 -7.11 -7.35 14.26
CA SER A 44 -7.21 -6.00 13.72
C SER A 44 -8.67 -5.53 13.70
N PRO A 45 -8.93 -4.25 13.98
CA PRO A 45 -10.26 -3.69 13.82
C PRO A 45 -10.64 -3.68 12.34
N ARG A 46 -11.92 -3.93 12.07
CA ARG A 46 -12.50 -3.68 10.74
C ARG A 46 -12.50 -2.18 10.45
N LEU A 47 -12.54 -1.80 9.18
CA LEU A 47 -12.48 -0.39 8.76
C LEU A 47 -13.60 0.46 9.38
N ASP A 48 -14.83 -0.04 9.41
CA ASP A 48 -15.99 0.61 10.02
C ASP A 48 -15.77 0.90 11.51
N ILE A 49 -15.25 -0.07 12.24
CA ILE A 49 -14.91 0.07 13.66
C ILE A 49 -13.75 1.05 13.84
N LEU A 50 -12.73 0.97 12.99
CA LEU A 50 -11.59 1.90 13.04
C LEU A 50 -12.05 3.35 12.84
N LEU A 51 -12.97 3.62 11.91
CA LEU A 51 -13.53 4.96 11.71
C LEU A 51 -14.28 5.46 12.96
N ASN A 52 -14.98 4.58 13.67
CA ASN A 52 -15.62 4.93 14.94
C ASN A 52 -14.60 5.22 16.05
N VAL A 53 -13.50 4.45 16.12
CA VAL A 53 -12.38 4.75 17.04
C VAL A 53 -11.81 6.14 16.76
N LEU A 54 -11.54 6.45 15.50
CA LEU A 54 -11.00 7.76 15.12
C LEU A 54 -11.96 8.90 15.47
N ARG A 55 -13.27 8.71 15.25
CA ARG A 55 -14.29 9.70 15.63
C ARG A 55 -14.33 9.92 17.14
N PHE A 56 -14.30 8.85 17.93
CA PHE A 56 -14.27 8.93 19.39
C PHE A 56 -13.03 9.69 19.87
N LEU A 57 -11.89 9.48 19.21
CA LEU A 57 -10.63 10.17 19.51
C LEU A 57 -10.48 11.50 18.77
N ASP A 58 -11.51 12.03 18.12
CA ASP A 58 -11.43 13.26 17.32
C ASP A 58 -10.17 13.32 16.43
N LEU A 59 -9.91 12.21 15.71
CA LEU A 59 -8.82 12.04 14.77
C LEU A 59 -9.40 11.98 13.35
N ARG A 60 -8.63 12.50 12.38
CA ARG A 60 -8.96 12.43 10.96
C ARG A 60 -8.02 11.45 10.27
N MET A 61 -8.58 10.61 9.39
CA MET A 61 -7.79 9.75 8.51
C MET A 61 -7.53 10.50 7.20
N GLU A 62 -6.28 10.58 6.80
CA GLU A 62 -5.88 11.07 5.48
C GLU A 62 -5.36 9.89 4.66
N LEU A 63 -5.92 9.68 3.48
CA LEU A 63 -5.49 8.64 2.56
C LEU A 63 -4.43 9.24 1.63
N LEU A 64 -3.16 9.00 1.96
CA LEU A 64 -2.07 9.39 1.08
C LEU A 64 -2.01 8.42 -0.10
N PRO A 65 -1.89 8.91 -1.34
CA PRO A 65 -1.59 8.04 -2.47
C PRO A 65 -0.28 7.33 -2.14
N VAL A 66 -0.31 6.00 -2.13
CA VAL A 66 0.92 5.25 -2.25
C VAL A 66 1.36 5.51 -3.68
N ASP A 67 2.35 6.38 -3.85
CA ASP A 67 3.12 6.46 -5.08
C ASP A 67 3.69 5.06 -5.28
N GLY A 68 2.95 4.25 -6.04
CA GLY A 68 3.32 2.88 -6.34
C GLY A 68 4.72 2.97 -6.88
N GLY A 69 5.69 2.47 -6.11
CA GLY A 69 7.10 2.53 -6.46
C GLY A 69 7.19 2.07 -7.90
N ARG A 70 7.41 3.02 -8.82
CA ARG A 70 7.67 2.69 -10.21
C ARG A 70 8.87 1.79 -10.12
N ARG A 71 8.67 0.49 -10.36
CA ARG A 71 9.77 -0.32 -10.87
C ARG A 71 10.22 0.48 -12.07
N SER A 72 11.40 1.06 -11.97
CA SER A 72 12.17 1.52 -13.11
C SER A 72 12.37 0.30 -13.99
N ALA A 73 11.34 -0.04 -14.77
CA ALA A 73 11.51 -0.74 -16.00
C ALA A 73 12.32 0.23 -16.85
N THR A 74 13.65 0.09 -16.80
CA THR A 74 14.46 0.47 -17.94
C THR A 74 13.73 -0.06 -19.17
N PRO A 75 13.35 0.80 -20.13
CA PRO A 75 12.84 0.28 -21.39
C PRO A 75 13.88 -0.72 -21.90
N LYS A 76 13.47 -1.96 -22.17
CA LYS A 76 14.34 -2.90 -22.88
C LYS A 76 14.80 -2.16 -24.14
N PRO A 77 16.10 -1.96 -24.36
CA PRO A 77 16.55 -1.42 -25.63
C PRO A 77 16.04 -2.38 -26.70
N ILE A 78 15.18 -1.88 -27.59
CA ILE A 78 14.90 -2.55 -28.85
C ILE A 78 16.15 -2.29 -29.71
N LEU A 79 17.16 -3.14 -29.53
CA LEU A 79 18.27 -3.34 -30.46
C LEU A 79 18.00 -4.72 -31.09
N THR A 80 18.00 -4.93 -32.39
CA THR A 80 18.52 -4.17 -33.52
C THR A 80 17.69 -4.61 -34.73
N ALA A 81 17.50 -3.71 -35.69
CA ALA A 81 17.03 -4.10 -37.00
C ALA A 81 17.99 -5.16 -37.60
N ASP A 82 17.48 -6.35 -37.86
CA ASP A 82 18.06 -7.27 -38.84
C ASP A 82 17.75 -6.66 -40.22
N VAL A 83 18.60 -5.73 -40.65
CA VAL A 83 18.63 -5.24 -42.03
C VAL A 83 19.82 -5.90 -42.72
N GLU A 84 19.45 -6.76 -43.67
CA GLU A 84 20.17 -7.19 -44.87
C GLU A 84 21.32 -8.23 -44.73
N PRO A 85 21.37 -9.17 -45.68
CA PRO A 85 21.91 -8.83 -47.00
C PRO A 85 20.96 -9.12 -48.17
N ALA A 86 20.69 -8.10 -49.01
CA ALA A 86 20.27 -8.33 -50.39
C ALA A 86 21.41 -9.00 -51.15
N THR A 87 21.09 -10.14 -51.73
CA THR A 87 21.95 -10.93 -52.62
C THR A 87 22.43 -10.08 -53.80
N PRO A 88 23.68 -10.22 -54.28
CA PRO A 88 24.15 -9.48 -55.45
C PRO A 88 23.39 -9.95 -56.71
N LEU A 89 22.73 -9.02 -57.40
CA LEU A 89 22.25 -9.26 -58.76
C LEU A 89 23.47 -9.36 -59.69
N GLN A 90 23.79 -10.59 -60.06
CA GLN A 90 24.75 -10.92 -61.11
C GLN A 90 24.01 -10.78 -62.46
N ASN A 91 24.32 -9.76 -63.25
CA ASN A 91 23.97 -9.70 -64.68
C ASN A 91 24.96 -8.80 -65.42
N GLY A 92 26.01 -9.43 -65.98
CA GLY A 92 26.95 -8.80 -66.88
C GLY A 92 27.02 -9.54 -68.22
N ALA A 93 26.66 -8.80 -69.27
CA ALA A 93 27.02 -8.95 -70.69
C ALA A 93 26.39 -10.08 -71.55
N PRO A 94 25.61 -9.70 -72.59
CA PRO A 94 25.68 -10.35 -73.90
C PRO A 94 26.82 -9.72 -74.73
N THR A 95 27.79 -10.53 -75.14
CA THR A 95 28.76 -10.16 -76.18
C THR A 95 28.11 -10.33 -77.55
N ALA A 96 28.14 -9.26 -78.35
CA ALA A 96 27.82 -9.25 -79.78
C ALA A 96 29.05 -9.63 -80.62
#